data_AF-A0A536U4X6-F1
#
_entry.id   AF-A0A536U4X6-F1
#
_cell.length_a   1.000
_cell.length_b   1.000
_cell.length_c   1.000
_cell.angle_alpha   90.00
_cell.angle_beta   90.00
_cell.angle_gamma   90.00
#
_symmetry.space_group_name_H-M   'P 1'
#
loop_
_entity.id
_entity.type
_entity.pdbx_description
1 polymer ?
#
loop_
_entity_poly.entity_id
_entity_poly.type
_entity_poly.pdbx_seq_one_letter_code
_entity_poly.pdbx_strand_id
1 'polypeptide(L)' 'VNVIVWPHLIERQRRELLGARLMGVEGVLEREGEVMHLVAKRLTDHSALLGKLVTPSRDFH' A
#
# COMPACT_ATOMS: atom_id res chain seq x y z
N VAL A 1 7.77 7.33 -7.68
CA VAL A 1 7.27 6.05 -8.22
C VAL A 1 5.76 6.06 -8.11
N ASN A 2 5.05 5.94 -9.22
CA ASN A 2 3.59 5.89 -9.25
C ASN A 2 3.15 4.43 -9.31
N VAL A 3 2.27 4.01 -8.40
CA VAL A 3 1.75 2.65 -8.40
C VAL A 3 0.45 2.61 -9.21
N ILE A 4 0.41 1.77 -10.24
CA ILE A 4 -0.77 1.55 -11.08
C ILE A 4 -1.42 0.25 -10.62
N VAL A 5 -2.67 0.34 -10.18
CA VAL A 5 -3.46 -0.81 -9.72
C VAL A 5 -4.63 -1.02 -10.68
N TRP A 6 -4.67 -2.18 -11.33
CA TRP A 6 -5.75 -2.50 -12.26
C TRP A 6 -7.06 -2.80 -11.52
N PRO A 7 -8.23 -2.44 -12.09
CA PRO A 7 -9.53 -2.67 -11.45
C PRO A 7 -9.76 -4.14 -11.06
N HIS A 8 -9.33 -5.10 -11.89
CA HIS A 8 -9.47 -6.52 -11.57
C HIS A 8 -8.69 -6.94 -10.31
N LEU A 9 -7.53 -6.31 -10.05
CA LEU A 9 -6.77 -6.56 -8.82
C LEU A 9 -7.48 -5.95 -7.61
N ILE A 10 -8.07 -4.76 -7.78
CA ILE A 10 -8.87 -4.09 -6.75
C ILE A 10 -10.09 -4.94 -6.38
N GLU A 11 -10.83 -5.47 -7.36
CA GLU A 11 -12.01 -6.29 -7.07
C GLU A 11 -11.66 -7.57 -6.29
N ARG A 12 -10.49 -8.16 -6.56
CA ARG A 12 -10.04 -9.38 -5.86
C ARG A 12 -9.40 -9.09 -4.50
N GLN A 13 -8.80 -7.92 -4.30
CA GLN A 13 -8.04 -7.55 -3.10
C GLN A 13 -8.53 -6.24 -2.47
N ARG A 14 -9.84 -5.99 -2.56
CA ARG A 14 -10.47 -4.73 -2.11
C ARG A 14 -10.24 -4.47 -0.63
N ARG A 15 -10.26 -5.54 0.17
CA ARG A 15 -10.11 -5.46 1.63
C ARG A 15 -8.70 -5.07 2.02
N GLU A 16 -7.70 -5.64 1.35
CA GLU A 16 -6.29 -5.33 1.53
C GLU A 16 -5.98 -3.90 1.05
N LEU A 17 -6.58 -3.48 -0.07
CA LEU A 17 -6.37 -2.14 -0.61
C LEU A 17 -6.91 -1.05 0.34
N LEU A 18 -8.12 -1.23 0.88
CA LEU A 18 -8.80 -0.21 1.69
C LEU A 18 -8.48 -0.33 3.20
N GLY A 19 -8.09 -1.50 3.67
CA GLY A 19 -7.87 -1.80 5.09
C GLY A 19 -6.41 -1.70 5.53
N ALA A 20 -5.45 -1.78 4.60
CA ALA A 20 -4.04 -1.74 4.95
C ALA A 20 -3.59 -0.32 5.34
N ARG A 21 -3.03 -0.21 6.53
CA ARG A 21 -2.25 0.95 7.00
C ARG A 21 -0.81 0.90 6.50
N LEU A 22 -0.29 -0.29 6.22
CA LEU A 22 0.98 -0.52 5.55
C LEU A 22 0.78 -1.55 4.44
N MET A 23 0.94 -1.13 3.19
CA MET A 23 0.70 -1.98 2.03
C MET A 23 2.02 -2.30 1.31
N GLY A 24 2.29 -3.58 1.14
CA GLY A 24 3.30 -4.08 0.20
C GLY A 24 2.71 -4.21 -1.19
N VAL A 25 3.45 -3.72 -2.19
CA VAL A 25 3.08 -3.83 -3.60
C VAL A 25 4.17 -4.57 -4.36
N GLU A 26 3.82 -5.73 -4.90
CA GLU A 26 4.66 -6.48 -5.83
C GLU A 26 4.13 -6.31 -7.26
N GLY A 27 5.04 -6.02 -8.18
CA GLY A 27 4.67 -5.62 -9.52
C GLY A 27 5.85 -5.50 -10.47
N VAL A 28 5.55 -5.03 -11.67
CA VAL A 28 6.55 -4.74 -12.70
C VAL A 28 6.88 -3.25 -12.63
N LEU A 29 8.16 -2.92 -12.48
CA LEU A 29 8.63 -1.54 -12.52
C LEU A 29 8.97 -1.17 -13.97
N GLU A 30 8.26 -0.19 -14.49
CA GLU A 30 8.49 0.43 -15.78
C GLU A 30 9.05 1.82 -15.56
N ARG A 31 10.06 2.18 -16.35
CA ARG A 31 10.69 3.50 -16.30
C ARG A 31 10.52 4.18 -17.64
N GLU A 32 9.86 5.32 -17.64
CA GLU A 32 9.70 6.17 -18.81
C GLU A 32 10.37 7.52 -18.51
N GLY A 33 11.59 7.67 -19.03
CA GLY A 33 12.45 8.82 -18.75
C GLY A 33 12.78 8.95 -17.24
N GLU A 34 12.30 10.02 -16.62
CA GLU A 34 12.48 10.29 -15.19
C GLU A 34 11.36 9.71 -14.31
N VAL A 35 10.24 9.30 -14.91
CA VAL A 35 9.09 8.78 -14.17
C VAL A 35 9.19 7.26 -14.07
N MET A 36 8.93 6.75 -12.87
CA MET A 36 8.86 5.32 -12.59
C MET A 36 7.41 4.93 -12.27
N HIS A 37 6.89 3.94 -12.99
CA HIS A 37 5.57 3.36 -12.82
C HIS A 37 5.71 1.93 -12.30
N LEU A 38 5.08 1.58 -11.19
CA LEU A 38 5.01 0.22 -10.67
C LEU A 38 3.63 -0.34 -10.97
N VAL A 39 3.53 -1.25 -11.92
CA VAL A 39 2.28 -1.95 -12.23
C VAL A 39 2.07 -3.08 -11.24
N ALA A 40 1.12 -2.90 -10.33
CA ALA A 40 0.83 -3.85 -9.26
C ALA A 40 0.27 -5.17 -9.82
N LYS A 41 0.83 -6.29 -9.36
CA LYS A 41 0.34 -7.65 -9.61
C LYS A 41 -0.20 -8.32 -8.34
N ARG A 42 0.32 -7.93 -7.17
CA ARG A 42 -0.12 -8.45 -5.87
C ARG A 42 0.00 -7.34 -4.81
N LEU A 43 -1.05 -7.23 -3.99
CA LEU A 43 -1.08 -6.39 -2.81
C LEU A 43 -1.00 -7.26 -1.57
N THR A 44 -0.28 -6.81 -0.55
CA THR A 44 -0.15 -7.51 0.73
C THR A 44 -0.31 -6.51 1.87
N ASP A 45 -1.17 -6.83 2.83
CA ASP A 45 -1.31 -6.03 4.03
C ASP A 45 -0.22 -6.40 5.05
N HIS A 46 0.71 -5.47 5.28
CA HIS A 46 1.75 -5.57 6.28
C HIS A 46 1.43 -4.77 7.54
N SER A 47 0.19 -4.31 7.73
CA SER A 47 -0.22 -3.53 8.90
C SER A 47 0.02 -4.25 10.22
N ALA A 48 0.06 -5.59 10.21
CA ALA A 48 0.44 -6.39 11.37
C ALA A 48 1.87 -6.09 11.87
N LEU A 49 2.79 -5.67 10.99
CA LEU A 49 4.18 -5.34 11.33
C LEU A 49 4.30 -3.97 12.02
N LEU A 50 3.31 -3.10 11.86
CA LEU A 50 3.32 -1.78 12.52
C LEU A 50 3.13 -1.88 14.04
N GLY A 51 2.86 -3.08 14.58
CA GLY A 51 2.53 -3.28 15.98
C GLY A 51 1.28 -2.48 16.39
N LYS A 52 1.02 -2.40 17.69
CA LYS A 52 0.08 -1.40 18.20
C LYS A 52 0.86 -0.09 18.29
N LEU A 53 0.42 0.95 17.57
CA LEU A 53 0.82 2.30 17.92
C LEU A 53 0.29 2.58 19.31
N VAL A 54 1.17 2.51 20.31
CA VAL A 54 0.89 3.04 21.63
C VAL A 54 0.91 4.55 21.44
N THR A 55 -0.25 5.15 21.23
CA THR A 55 -0.41 6.60 21.22
C THR A 55 -0.84 6.98 22.64
N PRO A 56 0.07 7.25 23.60
CA PRO A 56 -0.34 8.04 24.73
C PRO A 56 -0.74 9.40 24.16
N SER A 57 -2.03 9.72 24.27
CA SER A 57 -2.55 11.06 24.05
C SER A 57 -1.62 12.01 24.79
N ARG A 58 -0.92 12.89 24.04
CA ARG A 58 -0.29 14.05 24.67
C ARG A 58 -1.43 15.00 24.95
N ASP A 59 -2.00 14.87 26.15
CA ASP A 59 -2.90 15.88 26.68
C ASP A 59 -2.08 17.16 26.80
N PHE A 60 -2.35 18.13 25.93
CA PHE A 60 -1.84 19.49 26.06
C PHE A 60 -2.75 20.18 27.07
N HIS A 61 -2.23 20.41 28.29
CA HIS A 61 -2.86 21.22 29.33
C HIS A 61 -2.35 22.65 29.23
#